data_AF-T0Z8B9-F1
#
_entry.id   AF-T0Z8B9-F1
#
_cell.length_a   1.000
_cell.length_b   1.000
_cell.length_c   1.000
_cell.angle_alpha   90.00
_cell.angle_beta   90.00
_cell.angle_gamma   90.00
#
_symmetry.space_group_name_H-M   'P 1'
#
loop_
_entity.id
_entity.type
_entity.pdbx_description
1 polymer ?
#
loop_
_entity_poly.entity_id
_entity_poly.type
_entity_poly.pdbx_seq_one_letter_code
_entity_poly.pdbx_strand_id
1 'polypeptide(L)'
;QGIGHWLAIMRLLGGCDFHAENMIAHRSSPVIVDCETLFTPKIKPLPSGYGQAFDNAAELIAGTVLNVGILPGRGMALGWHGVDSSAVGMLPDQQPLLTQLSIEGAGSDEAHIKVSLINAPNSMNHPSPRPELAHFWPDVLMEFDLMTKTLHRLDNNGTLRIMLDKFADCRIRFVPRSTEVYAELGRMLWHPVSLHNETQARRHVFNLLEKMATNVPSAPNKPDVINAEIDELMVGDIPMFTTSVGHGQLDGPQGTHWLSPENLICSTLQHWRVADVKLDIAIIRASLVSAYINDGWTPTEVSLLPEYPRTGELETRRRRLIVNIIDELKSTTIRGQDGTVTWIAPTLNGNSWSVQPLGQDLYSGISGVALLIAAYLREVSADRADAVTGLEVFVCIYTSNFN
;
A
#
# COMPACT_ATOMS: atom_id res chain seq x y z
N GLN A 1 -9.69 12.46 14.67
CA GLN A 1 -9.74 11.46 15.75
C GLN A 1 -10.11 10.06 15.26
N GLY A 2 -11.35 9.81 14.82
CA GLY A 2 -11.81 8.45 14.46
C GLY A 2 -10.95 7.71 13.42
N ILE A 3 -10.36 8.42 12.45
CA ILE A 3 -9.41 7.84 11.48
C ILE A 3 -8.17 7.27 12.17
N GLY A 4 -7.58 7.98 13.15
CA GLY A 4 -6.41 7.49 13.89
C GLY A 4 -6.73 6.21 14.67
N HIS A 5 -7.92 6.14 15.28
CA HIS A 5 -8.41 4.92 15.94
C HIS A 5 -8.56 3.76 14.96
N TRP A 6 -9.20 3.97 13.81
CA TRP A 6 -9.38 2.93 12.81
C TRP A 6 -8.06 2.45 12.21
N LEU A 7 -7.11 3.35 11.94
CA LEU A 7 -5.77 2.96 11.51
C LEU A 7 -5.11 2.00 12.52
N ALA A 8 -5.18 2.30 13.82
CA ALA A 8 -4.62 1.43 14.85
C ALA A 8 -5.36 0.08 14.97
N ILE A 9 -6.69 0.09 14.91
CA ILE A 9 -7.52 -1.12 14.98
C ILE A 9 -7.27 -2.00 13.76
N MET A 10 -7.26 -1.45 12.54
CA MET A 10 -7.03 -2.23 11.33
C MET A 10 -5.59 -2.70 11.23
N ARG A 11 -4.63 -1.89 11.70
CA ARG A 11 -3.23 -2.31 11.83
C ARG A 11 -3.06 -3.51 12.75
N LEU A 12 -3.82 -3.55 13.85
CA LEU A 12 -3.88 -4.69 14.74
C LEU A 12 -4.53 -5.89 14.05
N LEU A 13 -5.73 -5.72 13.47
CA LEU A 13 -6.53 -6.82 12.92
C LEU A 13 -6.01 -7.35 11.57
N GLY A 14 -5.00 -6.72 10.97
CA GLY A 14 -4.50 -7.10 9.66
C GLY A 14 -5.55 -6.95 8.55
N GLY A 15 -6.44 -5.97 8.70
CA GLY A 15 -7.48 -5.69 7.71
C GLY A 15 -6.94 -4.88 6.52
N CYS A 16 -7.50 -5.12 5.34
CA CYS A 16 -7.20 -4.39 4.10
C CYS A 16 -8.50 -3.96 3.40
N ASP A 17 -8.40 -3.32 2.24
CA ASP A 17 -9.56 -2.99 1.38
C ASP A 17 -10.54 -1.96 1.99
N PHE A 18 -10.10 -1.13 2.94
CA PHE A 18 -10.90 -0.04 3.51
C PHE A 18 -10.80 1.24 2.68
N HIS A 19 -11.19 1.12 1.42
CA HIS A 19 -11.24 2.21 0.44
C HIS A 19 -12.42 3.16 0.69
N ALA A 20 -12.51 4.24 -0.09
CA ALA A 20 -13.49 5.30 0.08
C ALA A 20 -14.94 4.81 0.01
N GLU A 21 -15.25 3.81 -0.79
CA GLU A 21 -16.57 3.18 -0.88
C GLU A 21 -16.98 2.44 0.42
N ASN A 22 -16.00 1.97 1.19
CA ASN A 22 -16.19 1.15 2.39
C ASN A 22 -16.20 1.99 3.69
N MET A 23 -16.15 3.31 3.57
CA MET A 23 -16.21 4.24 4.70
C MET A 23 -17.29 5.31 4.49
N ILE A 24 -18.13 5.50 5.51
CA ILE A 24 -19.12 6.56 5.57
C ILE A 24 -18.78 7.51 6.72
N ALA A 25 -18.63 8.79 6.41
CA ALA A 25 -18.59 9.85 7.41
C ALA A 25 -20.00 10.09 7.96
N HIS A 26 -20.34 9.41 9.05
CA HIS A 26 -21.57 9.66 9.76
C HIS A 26 -21.36 10.76 10.81
N ARG A 27 -21.69 12.00 10.44
CA ARG A 27 -21.41 13.20 11.26
C ARG A 27 -19.91 13.31 11.54
N SER A 28 -19.51 13.28 12.81
CA SER A 28 -18.12 13.35 13.26
C SER A 28 -17.42 11.99 13.32
N SER A 29 -18.09 10.90 12.93
CA SER A 29 -17.60 9.54 13.12
C SER A 29 -17.44 8.81 11.78
N PRO A 30 -16.23 8.35 11.42
CA PRO A 30 -16.05 7.43 10.31
C PRO A 30 -16.60 6.05 10.68
N VAL A 31 -17.52 5.55 9.86
CA VAL A 31 -18.16 4.24 10.00
C VAL A 31 -17.66 3.37 8.86
N ILE A 32 -17.04 2.25 9.22
CA ILE A 32 -16.69 1.20 8.27
C ILE A 32 -17.95 0.38 7.99
N VAL A 33 -18.31 0.24 6.72
CA VAL A 33 -19.53 -0.49 6.32
C VAL A 33 -19.26 -1.89 5.78
N ASP A 34 -18.01 -2.15 5.39
CA ASP A 34 -17.55 -3.47 4.98
C ASP A 34 -16.33 -3.86 5.81
N CYS A 35 -16.40 -5.00 6.48
CA CYS A 35 -15.37 -5.56 7.36
C CYS A 35 -15.02 -7.00 6.96
N GLU A 36 -15.36 -7.44 5.74
CA GLU A 36 -15.21 -8.83 5.36
C GLU A 36 -13.74 -9.26 5.20
N THR A 37 -12.81 -8.33 5.02
CA THR A 37 -11.36 -8.57 4.78
C THR A 37 -10.49 -8.43 6.04
N LEU A 38 -11.08 -8.51 7.24
CA LEU A 38 -10.32 -8.53 8.50
C LEU A 38 -9.49 -9.82 8.62
N PHE A 39 -8.38 -9.78 9.37
CA PHE A 39 -7.48 -10.93 9.56
C PHE A 39 -6.93 -11.51 8.24
N THR A 40 -6.73 -10.68 7.23
CA THR A 40 -6.29 -11.13 5.90
C THR A 40 -4.97 -11.94 6.00
N PRO A 41 -4.95 -13.20 5.50
CA PRO A 41 -3.73 -13.99 5.44
C PRO A 41 -2.60 -13.27 4.73
N LYS A 42 -1.42 -13.26 5.36
CA LYS A 42 -0.22 -12.66 4.78
C LYS A 42 0.50 -13.68 3.91
N ILE A 43 0.62 -13.37 2.62
CA ILE A 43 1.32 -14.20 1.67
C ILE A 43 2.68 -13.59 1.39
N LYS A 44 3.72 -14.42 1.54
CA LYS A 44 5.10 -13.99 1.33
C LYS A 44 5.28 -13.52 -0.13
N PRO A 45 5.85 -12.32 -0.35
CA PRO A 45 6.12 -11.83 -1.69
C PRO A 45 7.16 -12.70 -2.41
N LEU A 46 7.11 -12.70 -3.74
CA LEU A 46 8.15 -13.27 -4.58
C LEU A 46 9.37 -12.34 -4.59
N PRO A 47 10.60 -12.88 -4.75
CA PRO A 47 11.79 -12.04 -4.90
C PRO A 47 11.65 -11.11 -6.10
N SER A 48 11.86 -9.81 -5.90
CA SER A 48 11.71 -8.81 -6.97
C SER A 48 12.88 -8.81 -7.97
N GLY A 49 14.01 -9.39 -7.59
CA GLY A 49 15.27 -9.28 -8.33
C GLY A 49 16.05 -7.99 -8.07
N TYR A 50 15.54 -7.06 -7.25
CA TYR A 50 16.23 -5.82 -6.86
C TYR A 50 17.10 -5.96 -5.60
N GLY A 51 17.19 -7.17 -5.03
CA GLY A 51 17.96 -7.48 -3.83
C GLY A 51 17.10 -7.65 -2.58
N GLN A 52 17.61 -8.39 -1.60
CA GLN A 52 16.83 -8.74 -0.40
C GLN A 52 16.43 -7.52 0.44
N ALA A 53 17.22 -6.45 0.45
CA ALA A 53 16.84 -5.23 1.15
C ALA A 53 15.59 -4.59 0.56
N PHE A 54 15.48 -4.58 -0.78
CA PHE A 54 14.29 -4.11 -1.49
C PHE A 54 13.07 -4.96 -1.15
N ASP A 55 13.22 -6.29 -1.20
CA ASP A 55 12.15 -7.23 -0.87
C ASP A 55 11.71 -7.09 0.60
N ASN A 56 12.65 -6.97 1.53
CA ASN A 56 12.38 -6.74 2.95
C ASN A 56 11.66 -5.41 3.17
N ALA A 57 12.04 -4.35 2.46
CA ALA A 57 11.37 -3.05 2.55
C ALA A 57 9.94 -3.11 2.01
N ALA A 58 9.70 -3.81 0.90
CA ALA A 58 8.37 -4.02 0.36
C ALA A 58 7.49 -4.84 1.34
N GLU A 59 8.04 -5.88 1.96
CA GLU A 59 7.36 -6.68 2.98
C GLU A 59 7.02 -5.85 4.23
N LEU A 60 7.95 -5.00 4.69
CA LEU A 60 7.71 -4.07 5.78
C LEU A 60 6.54 -3.12 5.47
N ILE A 61 6.53 -2.50 4.29
CA ILE A 61 5.43 -1.63 3.85
C ILE A 61 4.10 -2.37 3.83
N ALA A 62 4.05 -3.57 3.24
CA ALA A 62 2.85 -4.40 3.19
C ALA A 62 2.33 -4.78 4.59
N GLY A 63 3.22 -4.82 5.58
CA GLY A 63 2.88 -5.06 6.98
C GLY A 63 2.41 -3.83 7.77
N THR A 64 2.37 -2.64 7.18
CA THR A 64 2.05 -1.37 7.86
C THR A 64 0.63 -0.89 7.61
N VAL A 65 0.27 0.21 8.25
CA VAL A 65 -0.98 0.96 8.02
C VAL A 65 -1.24 1.36 6.57
N LEU A 66 -0.21 1.37 5.69
CA LEU A 66 -0.42 1.69 4.27
C LEU A 66 -1.31 0.66 3.57
N ASN A 67 -1.20 -0.63 3.95
CA ASN A 67 -1.97 -1.71 3.34
C ASN A 67 -3.46 -1.74 3.77
N VAL A 68 -3.86 -0.90 4.73
CA VAL A 68 -5.23 -0.86 5.24
C VAL A 68 -6.19 -0.27 4.19
N GLY A 69 -5.73 0.64 3.33
CA GLY A 69 -6.57 1.32 2.33
C GLY A 69 -7.17 2.65 2.80
N ILE A 70 -6.94 3.05 4.06
CA ILE A 70 -7.42 4.33 4.60
C ILE A 70 -6.54 5.50 4.16
N LEU A 71 -5.22 5.31 4.17
CA LEU A 71 -4.24 6.38 3.93
C LEU A 71 -4.18 6.78 2.45
N PRO A 72 -3.93 8.08 2.15
CA PRO A 72 -3.78 8.54 0.78
C PRO A 72 -2.71 7.76 0.02
N GLY A 73 -3.02 7.41 -1.22
CA GLY A 73 -2.19 6.61 -2.08
C GLY A 73 -2.85 6.46 -3.44
N ARG A 74 -2.33 7.16 -4.45
CA ARG A 74 -2.83 7.01 -5.81
C ARG A 74 -2.55 5.60 -6.31
N GLY A 75 -3.62 4.92 -6.73
CA GLY A 75 -3.57 3.55 -7.21
C GLY A 75 -2.72 3.44 -8.46
N MET A 76 -1.86 2.41 -8.50
CA MET A 76 -0.97 2.14 -9.62
C MET A 76 -1.54 1.16 -10.64
N ALA A 77 -2.69 0.53 -10.34
CA ALA A 77 -3.33 -0.37 -11.30
C ALA A 77 -3.75 0.42 -12.54
N LEU A 78 -3.44 -0.14 -13.72
CA LEU A 78 -3.62 0.52 -15.04
C LEU A 78 -5.03 1.11 -15.24
N GLY A 79 -6.07 0.48 -14.67
CA GLY A 79 -7.45 0.94 -14.74
C GLY A 79 -7.80 2.15 -13.84
N TRP A 80 -6.96 2.44 -12.84
CA TRP A 80 -7.23 3.52 -11.87
C TRP A 80 -6.70 4.87 -12.32
N HIS A 81 -5.86 4.93 -13.37
CA HIS A 81 -5.36 6.19 -13.95
C HIS A 81 -4.85 7.24 -12.93
N GLY A 82 -4.28 6.78 -11.81
CA GLY A 82 -3.80 7.65 -10.73
C GLY A 82 -4.91 8.26 -9.86
N VAL A 83 -6.12 7.70 -9.86
CA VAL A 83 -7.15 7.95 -8.84
C VAL A 83 -6.65 7.45 -7.49
N ASP A 84 -6.89 8.25 -6.46
CA ASP A 84 -6.74 7.86 -5.08
C ASP A 84 -8.08 7.28 -4.59
N SER A 85 -8.12 5.96 -4.41
CA SER A 85 -9.30 5.26 -3.90
C SER A 85 -9.31 5.13 -2.38
N SER A 86 -8.31 5.65 -1.69
CA SER A 86 -8.20 5.50 -0.25
C SER A 86 -9.30 6.26 0.49
N ALA A 87 -9.64 5.78 1.69
CA ALA A 87 -10.74 6.37 2.45
C ALA A 87 -10.57 7.85 2.76
N VAL A 88 -9.36 8.34 3.00
CA VAL A 88 -9.14 9.78 3.23
C VAL A 88 -8.58 10.50 2.01
N GLY A 89 -7.96 9.82 1.04
CA GLY A 89 -7.33 10.43 -0.13
C GLY A 89 -8.26 10.64 -1.33
N MET A 90 -9.45 10.00 -1.36
CA MET A 90 -10.45 10.24 -2.41
C MET A 90 -11.16 11.58 -2.22
N LEU A 91 -10.41 12.68 -2.42
CA LEU A 91 -10.87 14.05 -2.23
C LEU A 91 -11.74 14.51 -3.41
N PRO A 92 -12.91 15.13 -3.17
CA PRO A 92 -13.75 15.70 -4.23
C PRO A 92 -12.98 16.72 -5.06
N ASP A 93 -13.24 16.75 -6.38
CA ASP A 93 -12.65 17.67 -7.35
C ASP A 93 -11.10 17.61 -7.49
N GLN A 94 -10.42 16.66 -6.84
CA GLN A 94 -8.96 16.47 -6.91
C GLN A 94 -8.55 15.15 -7.59
N GLN A 95 -9.53 14.35 -8.01
CA GLN A 95 -9.31 13.11 -8.75
C GLN A 95 -9.15 13.39 -10.26
N PRO A 96 -8.31 12.61 -10.97
CA PRO A 96 -8.23 12.69 -12.41
C PRO A 96 -9.56 12.27 -13.06
N LEU A 97 -9.79 12.73 -14.29
CA LEU A 97 -10.92 12.25 -15.09
C LEU A 97 -10.73 10.77 -15.44
N LEU A 98 -11.80 10.00 -15.28
CA LEU A 98 -11.85 8.59 -15.59
C LEU A 98 -12.32 8.36 -17.03
N THR A 99 -11.73 7.35 -17.66
CA THR A 99 -12.10 6.92 -19.01
C THR A 99 -13.22 5.89 -18.91
N GLN A 100 -14.39 6.16 -19.50
CA GLN A 100 -15.51 5.22 -19.53
C GLN A 100 -16.03 5.03 -20.95
N LEU A 101 -16.33 3.78 -21.31
CA LEU A 101 -17.08 3.46 -22.52
C LEU A 101 -18.55 3.85 -22.33
N SER A 102 -19.03 4.73 -23.19
CA SER A 102 -20.41 5.21 -23.22
C SER A 102 -21.04 4.88 -24.58
N ILE A 103 -22.35 4.67 -24.60
CA ILE A 103 -23.11 4.54 -25.85
C ILE A 103 -23.69 5.93 -26.16
N GLU A 104 -23.10 6.61 -27.15
CA GLU A 104 -23.60 7.92 -27.62
C GLU A 104 -24.70 7.68 -28.66
N GLY A 105 -25.79 8.45 -28.63
CA GLY A 105 -26.95 8.21 -29.50
C GLY A 105 -27.76 6.97 -29.12
N ALA A 106 -27.71 6.51 -27.86
CA ALA A 106 -28.46 5.34 -27.42
C ALA A 106 -29.96 5.46 -27.77
N GLY A 107 -30.50 4.46 -28.48
CA GLY A 107 -31.89 4.46 -28.96
C GLY A 107 -32.12 5.07 -30.34
N SER A 108 -31.07 5.50 -31.05
CA SER A 108 -31.13 5.87 -32.48
C SER A 108 -30.29 4.94 -33.36
N ASP A 109 -30.38 5.14 -34.67
CA ASP A 109 -29.55 4.53 -35.71
C ASP A 109 -28.11 5.04 -35.74
N GLU A 110 -27.80 6.10 -34.99
CA GLU A 110 -26.46 6.68 -34.83
C GLU A 110 -25.74 6.14 -33.58
N ALA A 111 -26.30 5.13 -32.90
CA ALA A 111 -25.75 4.59 -31.67
C ALA A 111 -24.35 3.98 -31.89
N HIS A 112 -23.34 4.51 -31.20
CA HIS A 112 -21.98 3.99 -31.26
C HIS A 112 -21.26 4.07 -29.92
N ILE A 113 -20.28 3.19 -29.73
CA ILE A 113 -19.44 3.18 -28.53
C ILE A 113 -18.42 4.31 -28.65
N LYS A 114 -18.39 5.16 -27.64
CA LYS A 114 -17.44 6.26 -27.52
C LYS A 114 -16.77 6.25 -26.16
N VAL A 115 -15.47 6.47 -26.19
CA VAL A 115 -14.67 6.72 -24.99
C VAL A 115 -14.98 8.14 -24.51
N SER A 116 -15.50 8.25 -23.29
CA SER A 116 -15.85 9.52 -22.63
C SER A 116 -14.99 9.71 -21.37
N LEU A 117 -14.69 10.97 -21.05
CA LEU A 117 -14.03 11.34 -19.81
C LEU A 117 -15.09 11.81 -18.81
N ILE A 118 -15.15 11.18 -17.65
CA ILE A 118 -16.09 11.50 -16.58
C ILE A 118 -15.34 11.84 -15.28
N ASN A 119 -15.98 12.59 -14.39
CA ASN A 119 -15.43 12.80 -13.05
C ASN A 119 -15.45 11.48 -12.27
N ALA A 120 -14.47 11.28 -11.39
CA ALA A 120 -14.53 10.21 -10.42
C ALA A 120 -15.81 10.34 -9.57
N PRO A 121 -16.47 9.22 -9.22
CA PRO A 121 -17.67 9.27 -8.38
C PRO A 121 -17.32 9.85 -7.01
N ASN A 122 -18.22 10.67 -6.47
CA ASN A 122 -18.11 11.10 -5.08
C ASN A 122 -18.45 9.94 -4.14
N SER A 123 -17.70 9.80 -3.04
CA SER A 123 -18.06 8.90 -1.95
C SER A 123 -18.56 9.67 -0.72
N MET A 124 -19.18 8.96 0.22
CA MET A 124 -19.67 9.47 1.50
C MET A 124 -18.61 9.41 2.61
N ASN A 125 -17.34 9.19 2.27
CA ASN A 125 -16.19 9.02 3.16
C ASN A 125 -15.75 10.31 3.88
N HIS A 126 -16.16 11.49 3.41
CA HIS A 126 -15.74 12.77 3.96
C HIS A 126 -16.84 13.46 4.79
N PRO A 127 -16.53 14.02 5.97
CA PRO A 127 -17.50 14.72 6.81
C PRO A 127 -17.89 16.12 6.29
N SER A 128 -17.20 16.59 5.26
CA SER A 128 -17.37 17.91 4.64
C SER A 128 -17.25 17.77 3.12
N PRO A 129 -17.98 18.55 2.31
CA PRO A 129 -17.81 18.59 0.86
C PRO A 129 -16.44 19.17 0.43
N ARG A 130 -15.74 19.88 1.33
CA ARG A 130 -14.37 20.38 1.12
C ARG A 130 -13.50 19.93 2.30
N PRO A 131 -13.01 18.69 2.31
CA PRO A 131 -12.14 18.18 3.37
C PRO A 131 -10.74 18.84 3.33
N GLU A 132 -10.23 19.24 4.50
CA GLU A 132 -8.89 19.82 4.66
C GLU A 132 -8.00 18.87 5.48
N LEU A 133 -7.49 17.81 4.84
CA LEU A 133 -6.73 16.75 5.53
C LEU A 133 -5.55 17.30 6.36
N ALA A 134 -4.89 18.36 5.88
CA ALA A 134 -3.69 18.94 6.49
C ALA A 134 -3.90 19.41 7.90
N HIS A 135 -5.04 20.07 8.09
CA HIS A 135 -5.38 20.68 9.35
C HIS A 135 -5.54 19.63 10.45
N PHE A 136 -6.11 18.48 10.11
CA PHE A 136 -6.47 17.43 11.07
C PHE A 136 -5.43 16.30 11.18
N TRP A 137 -4.37 16.33 10.38
CA TRP A 137 -3.37 15.25 10.41
C TRP A 137 -2.62 15.09 11.73
N PRO A 138 -2.22 16.18 12.42
CA PRO A 138 -1.64 16.05 13.76
C PRO A 138 -2.55 15.28 14.72
N ASP A 139 -3.88 15.47 14.63
CA ASP A 139 -4.85 14.73 15.43
C ASP A 139 -4.95 13.27 15.02
N VAL A 140 -4.88 12.95 13.72
CA VAL A 140 -4.88 11.56 13.22
C VAL A 140 -3.67 10.81 13.78
N LEU A 141 -2.48 11.42 13.72
CA LEU A 141 -1.25 10.84 14.26
C LEU A 141 -1.29 10.66 15.77
N MET A 142 -1.79 11.67 16.49
CA MET A 142 -1.92 11.63 17.94
C MET A 142 -2.86 10.51 18.38
N GLU A 143 -4.06 10.41 17.78
CA GLU A 143 -5.03 9.38 18.14
C GLU A 143 -4.60 7.98 17.69
N PHE A 144 -3.87 7.86 16.59
CA PHE A 144 -3.24 6.60 16.19
C PHE A 144 -2.26 6.10 17.25
N ASP A 145 -1.37 6.97 17.74
CA ASP A 145 -0.40 6.64 18.78
C ASP A 145 -1.08 6.30 20.12
N LEU A 146 -2.07 7.09 20.54
CA LEU A 146 -2.84 6.85 21.76
C LEU A 146 -3.62 5.52 21.71
N MET A 147 -4.27 5.22 20.59
CA MET A 147 -4.99 3.95 20.41
C MET A 147 -4.01 2.78 20.35
N THR A 148 -2.89 2.92 19.64
CA THR A 148 -1.84 1.89 19.57
C THR A 148 -1.28 1.55 20.96
N LYS A 149 -0.98 2.57 21.79
CA LYS A 149 -0.57 2.37 23.20
C LYS A 149 -1.65 1.68 24.03
N THR A 150 -2.91 2.02 23.79
CA THR A 150 -4.05 1.37 24.46
C THR A 150 -4.14 -0.11 24.09
N LEU A 151 -4.01 -0.44 22.81
CA LEU A 151 -4.02 -1.82 22.32
C LEU A 151 -2.83 -2.64 22.84
N HIS A 152 -1.62 -2.06 22.91
CA HIS A 152 -0.47 -2.72 23.54
C HIS A 152 -0.68 -2.98 25.03
N ARG A 153 -1.31 -2.06 25.76
CA ARG A 153 -1.64 -2.28 27.18
C ARG A 153 -2.64 -3.44 27.35
N LEU A 154 -3.60 -3.57 26.45
CA LEU A 154 -4.55 -4.69 26.42
C LEU A 154 -3.86 -6.02 26.01
N ASP A 155 -2.85 -5.98 25.15
CA ASP A 155 -2.07 -7.18 24.82
C ASP A 155 -1.23 -7.64 26.01
N ASN A 156 -0.51 -6.71 26.64
CA ASN A 156 0.38 -6.98 27.77
C ASN A 156 -0.34 -7.57 28.99
N ASN A 157 -1.62 -7.25 29.19
CA ASN A 157 -2.43 -7.81 30.28
C ASN A 157 -3.27 -9.03 29.86
N GLY A 158 -3.11 -9.52 28.62
CA GLY A 158 -3.80 -10.69 28.08
C GLY A 158 -5.26 -10.46 27.65
N THR A 159 -5.83 -9.29 27.90
CA THR A 159 -7.23 -8.97 27.55
C THR A 159 -7.45 -8.99 26.04
N LEU A 160 -6.47 -8.52 25.27
CA LEU A 160 -6.59 -8.45 23.81
C LEU A 160 -6.81 -9.82 23.19
N ARG A 161 -6.08 -10.85 23.65
CA ARG A 161 -6.24 -12.22 23.18
C ARG A 161 -7.67 -12.72 23.37
N ILE A 162 -8.24 -12.50 24.56
CA ILE A 162 -9.62 -12.89 24.90
C ILE A 162 -10.64 -12.17 24.00
N MET A 163 -10.37 -10.92 23.63
CA MET A 163 -11.23 -10.18 22.70
C MET A 163 -11.15 -10.76 21.28
N LEU A 164 -9.94 -11.08 20.80
CA LEU A 164 -9.72 -11.60 19.45
C LEU A 164 -10.21 -13.05 19.28
N ASP A 165 -10.13 -13.89 20.32
CA ASP A 165 -10.62 -15.27 20.26
C ASP A 165 -12.13 -15.36 19.94
N LYS A 166 -12.90 -14.29 20.19
CA LYS A 166 -14.32 -14.20 19.80
C LYS A 166 -14.54 -14.18 18.29
N PHE A 167 -13.50 -13.89 17.50
CA PHE A 167 -13.56 -13.89 16.05
C PHE A 167 -13.25 -15.26 15.43
N ALA A 168 -12.88 -16.28 16.21
CA ALA A 168 -12.40 -17.57 15.68
C ALA A 168 -13.36 -18.22 14.66
N ASP A 169 -14.67 -18.13 14.91
CA ASP A 169 -15.72 -18.68 14.04
C ASP A 169 -16.26 -17.66 13.01
N CYS A 170 -15.75 -16.43 13.02
CA CYS A 170 -16.13 -15.44 12.01
C CYS A 170 -15.56 -15.84 10.65
N ARG A 171 -16.40 -15.72 9.63
CA ARG A 171 -15.97 -15.87 8.23
C ARG A 171 -15.46 -14.54 7.71
N ILE A 172 -14.32 -14.61 7.03
CA ILE A 172 -13.69 -13.48 6.33
C ILE A 172 -13.51 -13.83 4.86
N ARG A 173 -13.42 -12.81 4.01
CA ARG A 173 -13.09 -12.89 2.59
C ARG A 173 -11.60 -12.66 2.39
N PHE A 174 -11.03 -13.44 1.48
CA PHE A 174 -9.71 -13.19 0.92
C PHE A 174 -9.86 -12.81 -0.55
N VAL A 175 -9.13 -11.80 -0.99
CA VAL A 175 -9.16 -11.32 -2.38
C VAL A 175 -7.84 -11.70 -3.05
N PRO A 176 -7.73 -12.90 -3.65
CA PRO A 176 -6.47 -13.35 -4.23
C PRO A 176 -6.09 -12.60 -5.52
N ARG A 177 -7.11 -12.15 -6.26
CA ARG A 177 -7.01 -11.34 -7.47
C ARG A 177 -8.04 -10.21 -7.36
N SER A 178 -7.72 -9.03 -7.87
CA SER A 178 -8.66 -7.92 -7.83
C SER A 178 -9.94 -8.26 -8.60
N THR A 179 -11.08 -7.77 -8.12
CA THR A 179 -12.39 -7.96 -8.77
C THR A 179 -12.39 -7.48 -10.23
N GLU A 180 -11.62 -6.44 -10.54
CA GLU A 180 -11.44 -5.92 -11.91
C GLU A 180 -10.86 -6.98 -12.86
N VAL A 181 -9.86 -7.76 -12.41
CA VAL A 181 -9.28 -8.84 -13.22
C VAL A 181 -10.34 -9.89 -13.54
N TYR A 182 -11.15 -10.29 -12.55
CA TYR A 182 -12.24 -11.24 -12.78
C TYR A 182 -13.32 -10.67 -13.72
N ALA A 183 -13.70 -9.41 -13.56
CA ALA A 183 -14.68 -8.77 -14.42
C ALA A 183 -14.22 -8.74 -15.89
N GLU A 184 -12.95 -8.41 -16.14
CA GLU A 184 -12.39 -8.42 -17.50
C GLU A 184 -12.30 -9.83 -18.10
N LEU A 185 -11.87 -10.82 -17.31
CA LEU A 185 -11.85 -12.22 -17.76
C LEU A 185 -13.26 -12.75 -18.04
N GLY A 186 -14.24 -12.40 -17.20
CA GLY A 186 -15.66 -12.66 -17.44
C GLY A 186 -16.11 -12.04 -18.76
N ARG A 187 -15.86 -10.75 -18.97
CA ARG A 187 -16.18 -10.07 -20.24
C ARG A 187 -15.56 -10.76 -21.46
N MET A 188 -14.33 -11.26 -21.34
CA MET A 188 -13.66 -12.03 -22.38
C MET A 188 -14.34 -13.38 -22.65
N LEU A 189 -14.77 -14.11 -21.62
CA LEU A 189 -15.47 -15.39 -21.76
C LEU A 189 -16.83 -15.26 -22.43
N TRP A 190 -17.53 -14.15 -22.18
CA TRP A 190 -18.86 -13.86 -22.72
C TRP A 190 -18.84 -13.13 -24.08
N HIS A 191 -17.67 -12.91 -24.68
CA HIS A 191 -17.55 -12.31 -26.00
C HIS A 191 -18.08 -13.27 -27.10
N PRO A 192 -18.76 -12.79 -28.17
CA PRO A 192 -19.33 -13.67 -29.20
C PRO A 192 -18.36 -14.67 -29.82
N VAL A 193 -17.10 -14.28 -30.04
CA VAL A 193 -16.04 -15.18 -30.53
C VAL A 193 -15.73 -16.29 -29.53
N SER A 194 -15.70 -15.98 -28.24
CA SER A 194 -15.47 -16.94 -27.16
C SER A 194 -16.65 -17.92 -27.03
N LEU A 195 -17.88 -17.42 -27.19
CA LEU A 195 -19.10 -18.25 -27.17
C LEU A 195 -19.15 -19.25 -28.35
N HIS A 196 -18.54 -18.93 -29.49
CA HIS A 196 -18.43 -19.87 -30.61
C HIS A 196 -17.42 -21.01 -30.36
N ASN A 197 -16.42 -20.81 -29.49
CA ASN A 197 -15.40 -21.80 -29.19
C ASN A 197 -15.01 -21.76 -27.70
N GLU A 198 -15.92 -22.26 -26.86
CA GLU A 198 -15.78 -22.27 -25.41
C GLU A 198 -14.47 -22.93 -24.95
N THR A 199 -14.10 -24.07 -25.53
CA THR A 199 -12.87 -24.80 -25.17
C THR A 199 -11.62 -23.95 -25.36
N GLN A 200 -11.55 -23.17 -26.44
CA GLN A 200 -10.42 -22.27 -26.69
C GLN A 200 -10.43 -21.09 -25.73
N ALA A 201 -11.61 -20.51 -25.47
CA ALA A 201 -11.77 -19.40 -24.53
C ALA A 201 -11.37 -19.79 -23.11
N ARG A 202 -11.85 -20.93 -22.61
CA ARG A 202 -11.47 -21.49 -21.29
C ARG A 202 -9.97 -21.70 -21.18
N ARG A 203 -9.34 -22.32 -22.20
CA ARG A 203 -7.88 -22.52 -22.22
C ARG A 203 -7.11 -21.21 -22.19
N HIS A 204 -7.58 -20.20 -22.93
CA HIS A 204 -6.94 -18.89 -22.95
C HIS A 204 -6.98 -18.22 -21.57
N VAL A 205 -8.15 -18.19 -20.92
CA VAL A 205 -8.31 -17.63 -19.57
C VAL A 205 -7.51 -18.41 -18.53
N PHE A 206 -7.49 -19.75 -18.62
CA PHE A 206 -6.64 -20.59 -17.77
C PHE A 206 -5.17 -20.17 -17.84
N ASN A 207 -4.63 -20.02 -19.06
CA ASN A 207 -3.24 -19.62 -19.26
C ASN A 207 -2.95 -18.21 -18.71
N LEU A 208 -3.93 -17.29 -18.77
CA LEU A 208 -3.80 -15.95 -18.19
C LEU A 208 -3.75 -16.01 -16.66
N LEU A 209 -4.66 -16.76 -16.03
CA LEU A 209 -4.71 -16.93 -14.57
C LEU A 209 -3.47 -17.65 -14.03
N GLU A 210 -2.97 -18.64 -14.75
CA GLU A 210 -1.73 -19.36 -14.42
C GLU A 210 -0.52 -18.42 -14.51
N LYS A 211 -0.38 -17.68 -15.62
CA LYS A 211 0.69 -16.68 -15.78
C LYS A 211 0.59 -15.55 -14.74
N MET A 212 -0.60 -15.18 -14.32
CA MET A 212 -0.76 -14.21 -13.24
C MET A 212 -0.23 -14.79 -11.92
N ALA A 213 -0.55 -16.05 -11.62
CA ALA A 213 -0.11 -16.72 -10.40
C ALA A 213 1.41 -16.90 -10.31
N THR A 214 2.14 -16.89 -11.43
CA THR A 214 3.62 -16.87 -11.39
C THR A 214 4.20 -15.53 -10.95
N ASN A 215 3.44 -14.44 -11.03
CA ASN A 215 3.90 -13.08 -10.72
C ASN A 215 3.22 -12.48 -9.49
N VAL A 216 2.03 -12.97 -9.13
CA VAL A 216 1.23 -12.52 -8.00
C VAL A 216 1.17 -13.65 -6.98
N PRO A 217 1.96 -13.62 -5.90
CA PRO A 217 2.02 -14.70 -4.92
C PRO A 217 0.66 -15.00 -4.27
N SER A 218 -0.20 -13.98 -4.15
CA SER A 218 -1.54 -14.12 -3.59
C SER A 218 -2.56 -14.77 -4.52
N ALA A 219 -2.20 -15.03 -5.78
CA ALA A 219 -3.08 -15.64 -6.75
C ALA A 219 -2.94 -17.18 -6.76
N PRO A 220 -4.03 -17.94 -6.61
CA PRO A 220 -4.03 -19.39 -6.73
C PRO A 220 -3.34 -19.91 -7.99
N ASN A 221 -2.42 -20.86 -7.81
CA ASN A 221 -1.66 -21.48 -8.89
C ASN A 221 -2.05 -22.95 -9.14
N LYS A 222 -2.96 -23.52 -8.34
CA LYS A 222 -3.37 -24.91 -8.51
C LYS A 222 -4.37 -25.03 -9.67
N PRO A 223 -4.18 -25.98 -10.61
CA PRO A 223 -5.06 -26.10 -11.77
C PRO A 223 -6.54 -26.36 -11.45
N ASP A 224 -6.84 -27.09 -10.39
CA ASP A 224 -8.21 -27.36 -9.93
C ASP A 224 -8.89 -26.08 -9.43
N VAL A 225 -8.18 -25.26 -8.64
CA VAL A 225 -8.68 -23.95 -8.19
C VAL A 225 -8.92 -23.01 -9.37
N ILE A 226 -7.96 -22.91 -10.30
CA ILE A 226 -8.09 -22.04 -11.49
C ILE A 226 -9.29 -22.47 -12.34
N ASN A 227 -9.51 -23.77 -12.53
CA ASN A 227 -10.68 -24.24 -13.29
C ASN A 227 -11.99 -23.88 -12.57
N ALA A 228 -12.06 -24.01 -11.26
CA ALA A 228 -13.22 -23.61 -10.48
C ALA A 228 -13.48 -22.09 -10.56
N GLU A 229 -12.43 -21.26 -10.57
CA GLU A 229 -12.56 -19.81 -10.82
C GLU A 229 -13.19 -19.54 -12.20
N ILE A 230 -12.75 -20.25 -13.24
CA ILE A 230 -13.30 -20.12 -14.60
C ILE A 230 -14.77 -20.58 -14.64
N ASP A 231 -15.12 -21.63 -13.92
CA ASP A 231 -16.50 -22.15 -13.86
C ASP A 231 -17.48 -21.12 -13.28
N GLU A 232 -17.09 -20.39 -12.23
CA GLU A 232 -17.91 -19.30 -11.68
C GLU A 232 -18.04 -18.13 -12.66
N LEU A 233 -16.95 -17.72 -13.31
CA LEU A 233 -17.00 -16.68 -14.35
C LEU A 233 -17.93 -17.04 -15.52
N MET A 234 -18.00 -18.33 -15.87
CA MET A 234 -18.86 -18.82 -16.93
C MET A 234 -20.35 -18.81 -16.60
N VAL A 235 -20.73 -18.76 -15.32
CA VAL A 235 -22.12 -18.54 -14.89
C VAL A 235 -22.41 -17.08 -14.55
N GLY A 236 -21.39 -16.21 -14.68
CA GLY A 236 -21.50 -14.76 -14.45
C GLY A 236 -21.15 -14.31 -13.04
N ASP A 237 -20.65 -15.22 -12.19
CA ASP A 237 -20.24 -14.91 -10.82
C ASP A 237 -18.75 -14.52 -10.75
N ILE A 238 -18.42 -13.69 -9.77
CA ILE A 238 -17.02 -13.37 -9.45
C ILE A 238 -16.51 -14.36 -8.41
N PRO A 239 -15.38 -15.05 -8.67
CA PRO A 239 -14.79 -15.99 -7.73
C PRO A 239 -14.59 -15.43 -6.33
N MET A 240 -15.07 -16.16 -5.34
CA MET A 240 -14.99 -15.77 -3.93
C MET A 240 -14.18 -16.78 -3.11
N PHE A 241 -13.24 -16.27 -2.31
CA PHE A 241 -12.44 -17.05 -1.39
C PHE A 241 -12.73 -16.59 0.03
N THR A 242 -12.98 -17.53 0.93
CA THR A 242 -13.31 -17.22 2.33
C THR A 242 -12.59 -18.16 3.27
N THR A 243 -12.51 -17.80 4.55
CA THR A 243 -12.06 -18.72 5.59
C THR A 243 -12.66 -18.34 6.93
N SER A 244 -12.59 -19.25 7.90
CA SER A 244 -12.84 -18.92 9.31
C SER A 244 -11.53 -18.46 9.95
N VAL A 245 -11.56 -17.40 10.75
CA VAL A 245 -10.36 -16.80 11.34
C VAL A 245 -9.54 -17.81 12.16
N GLY A 246 -10.19 -18.77 12.82
CA GLY A 246 -9.53 -19.81 13.62
C GLY A 246 -8.81 -20.90 12.80
N HIS A 247 -9.16 -21.08 11.52
CA HIS A 247 -8.67 -22.16 10.65
C HIS A 247 -7.75 -21.66 9.52
N GLY A 248 -8.05 -20.51 8.92
CA GLY A 248 -7.19 -19.81 7.94
C GLY A 248 -6.96 -20.47 6.58
N GLN A 249 -7.31 -21.75 6.40
CA GLN A 249 -7.34 -22.38 5.08
C GLN A 249 -8.47 -21.78 4.25
N LEU A 250 -8.16 -21.36 3.03
CA LEU A 250 -9.13 -20.70 2.16
C LEU A 250 -10.04 -21.73 1.48
N ASP A 251 -11.33 -21.58 1.71
CA ASP A 251 -12.41 -22.20 0.94
C ASP A 251 -12.63 -21.35 -0.32
N GLY A 252 -12.34 -21.94 -1.47
CA GLY A 252 -12.47 -21.33 -2.78
C GLY A 252 -13.73 -21.76 -3.53
N PRO A 253 -13.84 -21.34 -4.80
CA PRO A 253 -14.97 -21.68 -5.65
C PRO A 253 -15.12 -23.20 -5.81
N GLN A 254 -16.36 -23.66 -6.00
CA GLN A 254 -16.69 -25.08 -6.22
C GLN A 254 -16.14 -26.06 -5.16
N GLY A 255 -15.97 -25.61 -3.90
CA GLY A 255 -15.48 -26.46 -2.80
C GLY A 255 -13.98 -26.75 -2.86
N THR A 256 -13.22 -25.95 -3.60
CA THR A 256 -11.75 -26.05 -3.63
C THR A 256 -11.13 -25.52 -2.34
N HIS A 257 -9.93 -26.00 -1.99
CA HIS A 257 -9.17 -25.51 -0.84
C HIS A 257 -7.78 -25.03 -1.23
N TRP A 258 -7.41 -23.86 -0.70
CA TRP A 258 -6.14 -23.21 -0.98
C TRP A 258 -5.47 -22.71 0.30
N LEU A 259 -4.12 -22.66 0.26
CA LEU A 259 -3.23 -22.49 1.42
C LEU A 259 -3.34 -23.62 2.47
N SER A 260 -2.40 -23.60 3.42
CA SER A 260 -2.41 -24.51 4.57
C SER A 260 -3.20 -23.89 5.72
N PRO A 261 -3.85 -24.69 6.59
CA PRO A 261 -4.51 -24.17 7.77
C PRO A 261 -3.56 -23.39 8.69
N GLU A 262 -4.01 -22.23 9.15
CA GLU A 262 -3.31 -21.35 10.09
C GLU A 262 -4.33 -20.62 10.98
N ASN A 263 -4.07 -20.53 12.28
CA ASN A 263 -4.89 -19.69 13.14
C ASN A 263 -4.53 -18.21 12.92
N LEU A 264 -5.41 -17.47 12.24
CA LEU A 264 -5.14 -16.09 11.83
C LEU A 264 -5.07 -15.13 13.02
N ILE A 265 -5.74 -15.42 14.15
CA ILE A 265 -5.58 -14.64 15.39
C ILE A 265 -4.15 -14.73 15.92
N CYS A 266 -3.55 -15.92 15.93
CA CYS A 266 -2.17 -16.11 16.35
C CYS A 266 -1.20 -15.34 15.43
N SER A 267 -1.38 -15.48 14.11
CA SER A 267 -0.58 -14.76 13.11
C SER A 267 -0.68 -13.25 13.28
N THR A 268 -1.90 -12.75 13.43
CA THR A 268 -2.21 -11.32 13.61
C THR A 268 -1.56 -10.76 14.88
N LEU A 269 -1.68 -11.46 16.01
CA LEU A 269 -1.03 -11.06 17.27
C LEU A 269 0.49 -11.10 17.18
N GLN A 270 1.06 -12.08 16.49
CA GLN A 270 2.51 -12.14 16.27
C GLN A 270 2.98 -10.90 15.50
N HIS A 271 2.30 -10.56 14.40
CA HIS A 271 2.61 -9.37 13.60
C HIS A 271 2.41 -8.06 14.37
N TRP A 272 1.40 -7.99 15.23
CA TRP A 272 1.16 -6.84 16.10
C TRP A 272 2.32 -6.63 17.09
N ARG A 273 2.83 -7.71 17.68
CA ARG A 273 3.89 -7.63 18.71
C ARG A 273 5.26 -7.26 18.15
N VAL A 274 5.53 -7.61 16.90
CA VAL A 274 6.80 -7.26 16.22
C VAL A 274 6.68 -5.96 15.39
N ALA A 275 5.52 -5.31 15.42
CA ALA A 275 5.26 -4.08 14.68
C ALA A 275 6.18 -2.95 15.15
N ASP A 276 6.77 -2.22 14.18
CA ASP A 276 7.45 -0.96 14.47
C ASP A 276 6.47 0.20 14.34
N VAL A 277 5.95 0.64 15.49
CA VAL A 277 5.02 1.79 15.57
C VAL A 277 5.66 3.09 15.05
N LYS A 278 6.98 3.24 15.16
CA LYS A 278 7.67 4.43 14.61
C LYS A 278 7.64 4.42 13.10
N LEU A 279 7.82 3.24 12.48
CA LEU A 279 7.68 3.07 11.03
C LEU A 279 6.24 3.35 10.58
N ASP A 280 5.24 2.84 11.30
CA ASP A 280 3.83 3.14 10.99
C ASP A 280 3.58 4.66 11.02
N ILE A 281 4.05 5.37 12.06
CA ILE A 281 3.95 6.85 12.15
C ILE A 281 4.66 7.54 10.98
N ALA A 282 5.86 7.07 10.62
CA ALA A 282 6.62 7.63 9.49
C ALA A 282 5.87 7.42 8.16
N ILE A 283 5.27 6.26 7.95
CA ILE A 283 4.47 5.93 6.76
C ILE A 283 3.19 6.76 6.70
N ILE A 284 2.50 6.97 7.83
CA ILE A 284 1.35 7.87 7.89
C ILE A 284 1.80 9.26 7.42
N ARG A 285 2.87 9.82 7.99
CA ARG A 285 3.41 11.13 7.53
C ARG A 285 3.78 11.13 6.04
N ALA A 286 4.46 10.09 5.57
CA ALA A 286 4.91 9.97 4.19
C ALA A 286 3.74 9.90 3.20
N SER A 287 2.67 9.15 3.53
CA SER A 287 1.45 9.05 2.71
C SER A 287 0.77 10.42 2.50
N LEU A 288 0.76 11.25 3.56
CA LEU A 288 0.22 12.60 3.47
C LEU A 288 1.08 13.52 2.60
N VAL A 289 2.39 13.47 2.77
CA VAL A 289 3.32 14.26 1.95
C VAL A 289 3.12 13.90 0.47
N SER A 290 3.00 12.62 0.15
CA SER A 290 2.68 12.15 -1.21
C SER A 290 1.36 12.74 -1.73
N ALA A 291 0.29 12.75 -0.91
CA ALA A 291 -0.98 13.35 -1.30
C ALA A 291 -0.85 14.85 -1.61
N TYR A 292 -0.18 15.63 -0.76
CA TYR A 292 0.00 17.06 -1.01
C TYR A 292 0.76 17.38 -2.27
N ILE A 293 1.85 16.64 -2.51
CA ILE A 293 2.65 16.87 -3.70
C ILE A 293 1.82 16.52 -4.95
N ASN A 294 0.99 15.48 -4.89
CA ASN A 294 0.11 15.10 -5.99
C ASN A 294 -0.99 16.12 -6.28
N ASP A 295 -1.57 16.73 -5.25
CA ASP A 295 -2.71 17.64 -5.41
C ASP A 295 -2.28 19.10 -5.63
N GLY A 296 -0.97 19.38 -5.68
CA GLY A 296 -0.42 20.73 -5.85
C GLY A 296 -0.80 21.68 -4.71
N TRP A 297 -1.33 21.15 -3.61
CA TRP A 297 -1.74 21.92 -2.45
C TRP A 297 -0.51 22.34 -1.66
N THR A 298 -0.26 23.63 -1.62
CA THR A 298 0.68 24.24 -0.69
C THR A 298 -0.10 24.68 0.54
N PRO A 299 0.27 24.24 1.78
CA PRO A 299 -0.22 24.94 2.96
C PRO A 299 0.10 26.43 2.79
N THR A 300 -0.78 27.32 3.25
CA THR A 300 -0.64 28.79 3.17
C THR A 300 0.82 29.17 3.00
N GLU A 301 1.21 29.71 1.85
CA GLU A 301 2.61 29.96 1.45
C GLU A 301 3.33 30.83 2.47
N VAL A 302 3.76 30.24 3.58
CA VAL A 302 4.70 30.86 4.49
C VAL A 302 6.04 30.63 3.83
N SER A 303 6.63 31.71 3.34
CA SER A 303 7.99 31.68 2.82
C SER A 303 8.90 31.01 3.86
N LEU A 304 9.47 29.85 3.51
CA LEU A 304 10.50 29.20 4.32
C LEU A 304 11.84 29.93 4.20
N LEU A 305 11.94 30.93 3.32
CA LEU A 305 13.10 31.80 3.26
C LEU A 305 13.15 32.59 4.58
N PRO A 306 14.24 32.47 5.34
CA PRO A 306 14.38 33.24 6.55
C PRO A 306 14.38 34.73 6.19
N GLU A 307 13.49 35.52 6.81
CA GLU A 307 13.49 36.99 6.66
C GLU A 307 14.86 37.58 7.03
N TYR A 308 15.57 36.93 7.96
CA TYR A 308 16.91 37.29 8.38
C TYR A 308 17.83 36.06 8.35
N PRO A 309 18.71 35.92 7.34
CA PRO A 309 19.64 34.81 7.28
C PRO A 309 20.61 34.92 8.46
N ARG A 310 20.57 33.94 9.36
CA ARG A 310 21.57 33.84 10.44
C ARG A 310 22.91 33.46 9.81
N THR A 311 23.91 34.33 9.89
CA THR A 311 25.25 34.14 9.31
C THR A 311 26.31 33.72 10.33
N GLY A 312 26.01 33.72 11.63
CA GLY A 312 26.95 33.25 12.67
C GLY A 312 27.12 31.72 12.69
N GLU A 313 28.32 31.21 12.97
CA GLU A 313 28.59 29.77 13.12
C GLU A 313 28.14 28.92 11.91
N LEU A 314 28.27 29.44 10.68
CA LEU A 314 27.83 28.73 9.46
C LEU A 314 28.46 27.35 9.34
N GLU A 315 29.78 27.24 9.53
CA GLU A 315 30.49 25.97 9.44
C GLU A 315 30.04 24.95 10.50
N THR A 316 29.93 25.37 11.75
CA THR A 316 29.45 24.51 12.85
C THR A 316 28.03 24.01 12.57
N ARG A 317 27.15 24.89 12.08
CA ARG A 317 25.78 24.50 11.73
C ARG A 317 25.75 23.57 10.51
N ARG A 318 26.53 23.84 9.47
CA ARG A 318 26.65 22.99 8.29
C ARG A 318 27.09 21.57 8.67
N ARG A 319 28.15 21.47 9.48
CA ARG A 319 28.67 20.18 9.98
C ARG A 319 27.63 19.42 10.78
N ARG A 320 26.97 20.09 11.73
CA ARG A 320 25.89 19.46 12.52
C ARG A 320 24.72 19.00 11.65
N LEU A 321 24.32 19.79 10.65
CA LEU A 321 23.22 19.44 9.76
C LEU A 321 23.54 18.20 8.92
N ILE A 322 24.73 18.14 8.32
CA ILE A 322 25.09 16.97 7.52
C ILE A 322 25.24 15.71 8.39
N VAL A 323 25.80 15.83 9.59
CA VAL A 323 25.86 14.71 10.55
C VAL A 323 24.46 14.21 10.87
N ASN A 324 23.53 15.11 11.20
CA ASN A 324 22.15 14.73 11.50
C ASN A 324 21.48 14.01 10.31
N ILE A 325 21.65 14.50 9.08
CA ILE A 325 21.10 13.86 7.87
C ILE A 325 21.68 12.46 7.69
N ILE A 326 23.00 12.31 7.86
CA ILE A 326 23.68 11.02 7.69
C ILE A 326 23.32 10.03 8.80
N ASP A 327 23.19 10.49 10.05
CA ASP A 327 22.71 9.68 11.17
C ASP A 327 21.25 9.25 10.98
N GLU A 328 20.39 10.14 10.47
CA GLU A 328 19.00 9.80 10.15
C GLU A 328 18.95 8.71 9.06
N LEU A 329 19.65 8.91 7.93
CA LEU A 329 19.76 7.92 6.86
C LEU A 329 20.25 6.57 7.39
N LYS A 330 21.29 6.58 8.23
CA LYS A 330 21.82 5.36 8.85
C LYS A 330 20.78 4.68 9.76
N SER A 331 20.02 5.45 10.53
CA SER A 331 19.02 4.91 11.47
C SER A 331 17.82 4.26 10.77
N THR A 332 17.47 4.72 9.56
CA THR A 332 16.32 4.24 8.78
C THR A 332 16.70 3.19 7.73
N THR A 333 17.93 2.70 7.73
CA THR A 333 18.43 1.77 6.71
C THR A 333 17.80 0.39 6.86
N ILE A 334 17.29 -0.15 5.76
CA ILE A 334 16.80 -1.53 5.66
C ILE A 334 17.88 -2.36 4.98
N ARG A 335 18.17 -3.54 5.53
CA ARG A 335 19.28 -4.40 5.08
C ARG A 335 18.78 -5.76 4.62
N GLY A 336 19.42 -6.27 3.57
CA GLY A 336 19.33 -7.64 3.11
C GLY A 336 20.45 -8.50 3.71
N GLN A 337 20.26 -9.81 3.79
CA GLN A 337 21.32 -10.74 4.19
C GLN A 337 22.34 -10.95 3.07
N ASP A 338 21.98 -10.60 1.83
CA ASP A 338 22.85 -10.54 0.65
C ASP A 338 23.77 -9.31 0.62
N GLY A 339 23.75 -8.47 1.67
CA GLY A 339 24.55 -7.25 1.76
C GLY A 339 23.95 -6.04 1.05
N THR A 340 22.76 -6.17 0.44
CA THR A 340 22.03 -5.04 -0.14
C THR A 340 21.47 -4.14 0.96
N VAL A 341 21.22 -2.88 0.62
CA VAL A 341 20.52 -1.92 1.49
C VAL A 341 19.51 -1.10 0.70
N THR A 342 18.47 -0.62 1.38
CA THR A 342 17.54 0.35 0.82
C THR A 342 16.88 1.17 1.94
N TRP A 343 16.00 2.07 1.54
CA TRP A 343 15.15 2.90 2.40
C TRP A 343 13.72 2.88 1.89
N ILE A 344 12.78 3.31 2.74
CA ILE A 344 11.39 3.58 2.37
C ILE A 344 11.23 5.09 2.33
N ALA A 345 10.72 5.62 1.22
CA ALA A 345 10.42 7.05 1.09
C ALA A 345 9.28 7.30 0.10
N PRO A 346 8.67 8.50 0.11
CA PRO A 346 7.90 8.99 -1.01
C PRO A 346 8.76 9.07 -2.27
N THR A 347 8.39 8.36 -3.33
CA THR A 347 9.05 8.43 -4.64
C THR A 347 8.03 8.78 -5.72
N LEU A 348 8.48 9.51 -6.74
CA LEU A 348 7.66 9.81 -7.91
C LEU A 348 7.68 8.60 -8.84
N ASN A 349 6.52 7.99 -9.06
CA ASN A 349 6.37 6.86 -9.97
C ASN A 349 5.34 7.22 -11.05
N GLY A 350 5.80 7.38 -12.28
CA GLY A 350 5.00 7.96 -13.36
C GLY A 350 4.61 9.41 -13.03
N ASN A 351 3.32 9.65 -12.84
CA ASN A 351 2.76 10.98 -12.54
C ASN A 351 2.31 11.16 -11.08
N SER A 352 2.59 10.19 -10.20
CA SER A 352 2.12 10.23 -8.81
C SER A 352 3.19 9.84 -7.81
N TRP A 353 3.22 10.53 -6.68
CA TRP A 353 4.01 10.20 -5.51
C TRP A 353 3.35 9.08 -4.72
N SER A 354 4.14 8.08 -4.31
CA SER A 354 3.71 6.99 -3.43
C SER A 354 4.86 6.55 -2.51
N VAL A 355 4.50 5.93 -1.38
CA VAL A 355 5.50 5.45 -0.41
C VAL A 355 5.98 4.06 -0.85
N GLN A 356 7.24 3.95 -1.24
CA GLN A 356 7.82 2.72 -1.79
C GLN A 356 9.27 2.52 -1.32
N PRO A 357 9.84 1.31 -1.48
CA PRO A 357 11.28 1.14 -1.36
C PRO A 357 11.99 1.98 -2.44
N LEU A 358 13.16 2.55 -2.12
CA LEU A 358 13.94 3.31 -3.10
C LEU A 358 14.39 2.40 -4.25
N GLY A 359 14.18 2.88 -5.49
CA GLY A 359 14.67 2.25 -6.71
C GLY A 359 16.16 2.40 -6.92
N GLN A 360 16.68 2.00 -8.08
CA GLN A 360 18.12 2.03 -8.41
C GLN A 360 18.58 3.31 -9.11
N ASP A 361 17.68 4.24 -9.41
CA ASP A 361 18.00 5.44 -10.18
C ASP A 361 18.74 6.51 -9.35
N LEU A 362 19.28 7.51 -10.05
CA LEU A 362 20.02 8.61 -9.43
C LEU A 362 19.12 9.71 -8.84
N TYR A 363 17.91 9.89 -9.37
CA TYR A 363 17.04 11.02 -9.06
C TYR A 363 16.31 10.82 -7.73
N SER A 364 15.69 9.66 -7.56
CA SER A 364 14.90 9.26 -6.38
C SER A 364 15.33 7.92 -5.79
N GLY A 365 16.42 7.32 -6.26
CA GLY A 365 16.86 5.99 -5.86
C GLY A 365 18.14 5.93 -5.01
N ILE A 366 18.56 4.70 -4.71
CA ILE A 366 19.74 4.39 -3.87
C ILE A 366 21.06 4.87 -4.49
N SER A 367 21.13 5.07 -5.81
CA SER A 367 22.32 5.60 -6.47
C SER A 367 22.59 7.06 -6.08
N GLY A 368 21.53 7.86 -5.87
CA GLY A 368 21.65 9.22 -5.34
C GLY A 368 22.15 9.24 -3.90
N VAL A 369 21.63 8.32 -3.06
CA VAL A 369 22.09 8.16 -1.67
C VAL A 369 23.55 7.73 -1.63
N ALA A 370 23.98 6.84 -2.51
CA ALA A 370 25.38 6.42 -2.60
C ALA A 370 26.31 7.56 -2.99
N LEU A 371 25.92 8.40 -3.95
CA LEU A 371 26.69 9.59 -4.33
C LEU A 371 26.81 10.57 -3.15
N LEU A 372 25.71 10.79 -2.41
CA LEU A 372 25.70 11.60 -1.19
C LEU A 372 26.69 11.06 -0.15
N ILE A 373 26.65 9.76 0.14
CA ILE A 373 27.54 9.12 1.13
C ILE A 373 29.00 9.20 0.68
N ALA A 374 29.29 8.94 -0.61
CA ALA A 374 30.64 9.05 -1.15
C ALA A 374 31.19 10.48 -1.05
N ALA A 375 30.36 11.49 -1.37
CA ALA A 375 30.72 12.89 -1.20
C ALA A 375 30.97 13.24 0.27
N TYR A 376 30.10 12.80 1.17
CA TYR A 376 30.26 13.00 2.61
C TYR A 376 31.56 12.38 3.16
N LEU A 377 31.90 11.15 2.78
CA LEU A 377 33.16 10.51 3.17
C LEU A 377 34.39 11.29 2.69
N ARG A 378 34.33 11.86 1.48
CA ARG A 378 35.36 12.75 0.95
C ARG A 378 35.48 14.04 1.77
N GLU A 379 34.36 14.63 2.19
CA GLU A 379 34.35 15.82 3.05
C GLU A 379 34.91 15.51 4.44
N VAL A 380 34.61 14.35 5.02
CA VAL A 380 35.21 13.90 6.30
C VAL A 380 36.72 13.71 6.15
N SER A 381 37.16 13.06 5.06
CA SER A 381 38.58 12.80 4.79
C SER A 381 39.40 14.08 4.62
N ALA A 382 38.74 15.15 4.20
CA ALA A 382 39.35 16.47 4.03
C ALA A 382 39.16 17.38 5.25
N ASP A 383 38.74 16.83 6.39
CA ASP A 383 38.43 17.53 7.64
C ASP A 383 37.43 18.68 7.45
N ARG A 384 36.46 18.51 6.55
CA ARG A 384 35.36 19.45 6.28
C ARG A 384 34.02 18.98 6.81
N ALA A 385 33.91 17.76 7.31
CA ALA A 385 32.72 17.26 7.99
C ALA A 385 33.14 16.36 9.17
N ASP A 386 32.32 16.34 10.21
CA ASP A 386 32.58 15.49 11.38
C ASP A 386 32.15 14.05 11.06
N ALA A 387 32.92 13.06 11.48
CA ALA A 387 32.72 11.67 11.09
C ALA A 387 31.54 11.01 11.82
N VAL A 388 30.65 10.35 11.08
CA VAL A 388 29.64 9.43 11.60
C VAL A 388 30.19 7.99 11.55
N THR A 389 30.17 7.28 12.67
CA THR A 389 30.69 5.91 12.78
C THR A 389 29.78 4.90 12.07
N GLY A 390 30.34 3.81 11.54
CA GLY A 390 29.57 2.70 10.98
C GLY A 390 28.99 2.92 9.59
N LEU A 391 29.54 3.86 8.82
CA LEU A 391 29.17 4.10 7.42
C LEU A 391 29.81 3.13 6.41
N GLU A 392 30.78 2.32 6.85
CA GLU A 392 31.48 1.33 6.03
C GLU A 392 30.51 0.35 5.34
N VAL A 393 29.34 0.13 5.98
CA VAL A 393 28.27 -0.74 5.46
C VAL A 393 27.69 -0.22 4.15
N PHE A 394 27.75 1.10 3.90
CA PHE A 394 27.25 1.69 2.66
C PHE A 394 28.26 1.65 1.51
N VAL A 395 29.54 1.43 1.81
CA VAL A 395 30.63 1.48 0.83
C VAL A 395 30.80 0.14 0.10
N CYS A 396 30.46 -0.98 0.74
CA CYS A 396 30.53 -2.33 0.14
C CYS A 396 29.44 -2.63 -0.90
N ILE A 397 28.44 -1.75 -1.08
CA ILE A 397 27.28 -1.99 -1.97
C ILE A 397 27.67 -1.90 -3.45
N TYR A 398 28.78 -1.25 -3.79
CA TYR A 398 29.11 -0.89 -5.17
C TYR A 398 30.35 -1.58 -5.75
N THR A 399 31.08 -2.37 -4.97
CA THR A 399 32.32 -3.02 -5.42
C THR A 399 32.16 -4.49 -5.82
N SER A 400 31.01 -5.12 -5.54
CA SER A 400 30.82 -6.56 -5.75
C SER A 400 30.06 -6.95 -7.03
N ASN A 401 29.39 -6.01 -7.72
CA ASN A 401 28.57 -6.30 -8.91
C ASN A 401 29.10 -5.69 -10.23
N PHE A 402 30.31 -5.13 -10.23
CA PHE A 402 31.02 -4.73 -11.45
C PHE A 402 32.30 -5.58 -11.61
N ASN A 403 32.12 -6.87 -11.88
CA ASN A 403 33.15 -7.73 -12.49
C ASN A 403 32.50 -8.81 -13.34
#